data_AF-A0A0K8RNV3-F1
#
_entry.id   AF-A0A0K8RNV3-F1
#
_cell.length_a   1.000
_cell.length_b   1.000
_cell.length_c   1.000
_cell.angle_alpha   90.00
_cell.angle_beta   90.00
_cell.angle_gamma   90.00
#
_symmetry.space_group_name_H-M   'P 1'
#
loop_
_entity.id
_entity.type
_entity.pdbx_description
1 polymer ?
#
loop_
_entity_poly.entity_id
_entity_poly.type
_entity_poly.pdbx_seq_one_letter_code
_entity_poly.pdbx_strand_id
1 'polypeptide(L)'
;SGSTAKIREWKGLPPSASLCTNSSVGVVHDDGKTFNGTRSAALQLALMLGASKDNETDCKNQSGYLLSNMTGGSRSELSNCSKKAISEFSKKKSNEKCLKGPGTPAKHNNNLLADTFYAVKGTDECQVYSSDSNNVTKCGIIKVSDFERQYQAPCKVTCCDGTGETEEGSMTSSADGTQCETEKICLSGNCIHDPRGKTPKT
;
A
#
# COMPACT_ATOMS: atom_id res chain seq x y z
N SER A 1 -34.85 -17.45 -11.09
CA SER A 1 -34.39 -17.12 -9.73
C SER A 1 -33.16 -16.23 -9.87
N GLY A 2 -33.34 -14.91 -9.76
CA GLY A 2 -32.24 -13.94 -9.89
C GLY A 2 -31.54 -13.79 -8.55
N SER A 3 -30.34 -14.36 -8.42
CA SER A 3 -29.49 -14.15 -7.25
C SER A 3 -28.98 -12.71 -7.25
N THR A 4 -29.65 -11.84 -6.50
CA THR A 4 -29.09 -10.54 -6.11
C THR A 4 -27.85 -10.82 -5.27
N ALA A 5 -26.67 -10.60 -5.86
CA ALA A 5 -25.42 -10.63 -5.14
C ALA A 5 -25.52 -9.63 -3.98
N LYS A 6 -25.64 -10.13 -2.74
CA LYS A 6 -25.53 -9.29 -1.54
C LYS A 6 -24.21 -8.53 -1.64
N ILE A 7 -24.28 -7.21 -1.78
CA ILE A 7 -23.13 -6.33 -1.61
C ILE A 7 -22.60 -6.63 -0.21
N ARG A 8 -21.42 -7.24 -0.12
CA ARG A 8 -20.79 -7.54 1.17
C ARG A 8 -20.42 -6.22 1.80
N GLU A 9 -21.15 -5.86 2.84
CA GLU A 9 -20.82 -4.69 3.66
C GLU A 9 -19.41 -4.87 4.26
N TRP A 10 -18.56 -3.87 4.05
CA TRP A 10 -17.21 -3.85 4.61
C TRP A 10 -17.29 -3.35 6.05
N LYS A 11 -17.40 -4.27 7.01
CA LYS A 11 -17.48 -3.94 8.43
C LYS A 11 -16.15 -3.38 8.94
N GLY A 12 -16.21 -2.41 9.86
CA GLY A 12 -15.03 -1.80 10.47
C GLY A 12 -14.38 -0.68 9.65
N LEU A 13 -15.01 -0.27 8.55
CA LEU A 13 -14.58 0.88 7.75
C LEU A 13 -15.48 2.11 7.98
N PRO A 14 -14.98 3.33 7.75
CA PRO A 14 -15.80 4.53 7.83
C PRO A 14 -16.92 4.50 6.77
N PRO A 15 -18.07 5.14 7.05
CA PRO A 15 -19.08 5.36 6.03
C PRO A 15 -18.50 6.16 4.86
N SER A 16 -18.87 5.81 3.63
CA SER A 16 -18.45 6.56 2.44
C SER A 16 -18.99 8.00 2.48
N ALA A 17 -18.23 8.95 1.93
CA ALA A 17 -18.60 10.36 1.84
C ALA A 17 -18.92 11.01 3.20
N SER A 18 -18.31 10.52 4.27
CA SER A 18 -18.55 10.95 5.65
C SER A 18 -17.67 12.10 6.10
N LEU A 19 -16.74 12.60 5.28
CA LEU A 19 -15.90 13.73 5.64
C LEU A 19 -16.77 14.96 6.02
N CYS A 20 -16.38 15.68 7.08
CA CYS A 20 -17.13 16.79 7.67
C CYS A 20 -18.45 16.40 8.35
N THR A 21 -18.50 15.20 8.90
CA THR A 21 -19.61 14.75 9.75
C THR A 21 -19.06 14.26 11.07
N ASN A 22 -19.94 14.00 12.04
CA ASN A 22 -19.53 13.40 13.31
C ASN A 22 -19.02 11.95 13.15
N SER A 23 -19.18 11.36 11.96
CA SER A 23 -18.73 10.01 11.63
C SER A 23 -17.42 9.98 10.82
N SER A 24 -16.70 11.11 10.70
CA SER A 24 -15.41 11.21 10.01
C SER A 24 -14.27 10.55 10.83
N VAL A 25 -14.38 9.25 11.09
CA VAL A 25 -13.41 8.49 11.90
C VAL A 25 -13.03 7.21 11.16
N GLY A 26 -11.73 7.04 10.92
CA GLY A 26 -11.14 5.78 10.47
C GLY A 26 -10.28 5.15 11.55
N VAL A 27 -10.26 3.82 11.62
CA VAL A 27 -9.46 3.05 12.58
C VAL A 27 -8.61 2.05 11.82
N VAL A 28 -7.30 2.11 12.02
CA VAL A 28 -6.33 1.29 11.31
C VAL A 28 -5.47 0.55 12.33
N HIS A 29 -5.26 -0.74 12.08
CA HIS A 29 -4.22 -1.49 12.76
C HIS A 29 -2.92 -1.36 11.95
N ASP A 30 -1.85 -0.97 12.63
CA ASP A 30 -0.49 -0.96 12.11
C ASP A 30 0.39 -1.74 13.08
N ASP A 31 1.25 -2.61 12.56
CA ASP A 31 2.17 -3.40 13.38
C ASP A 31 3.45 -2.63 13.77
N GLY A 32 3.61 -1.39 13.27
CA GLY A 32 4.81 -0.55 13.47
C GLY A 32 6.08 -1.09 12.85
N LYS A 33 5.97 -2.22 12.14
CA LYS A 33 7.07 -3.05 11.64
C LYS A 33 7.07 -3.02 10.12
N THR A 34 5.99 -3.50 9.52
CA THR A 34 5.82 -3.62 8.06
C THR A 34 5.09 -2.42 7.45
N PHE A 35 4.62 -1.47 8.28
CA PHE A 35 3.82 -0.31 7.89
C PHE A 35 2.53 -0.69 7.14
N ASN A 36 1.99 -1.87 7.42
CA ASN A 36 0.78 -2.43 6.79
C ASN A 36 -0.47 -1.54 6.99
N GLY A 37 -0.46 -0.67 8.01
CA GLY A 37 -1.52 0.29 8.25
C GLY A 37 -1.62 1.37 7.17
N THR A 38 -0.54 1.70 6.47
CA THR A 38 -0.52 2.81 5.49
C THR A 38 -1.54 2.61 4.36
N ARG A 39 -1.60 1.40 3.80
CA ARG A 39 -2.57 1.06 2.74
C ARG A 39 -4.01 1.13 3.26
N SER A 40 -4.26 0.60 4.44
CA SER A 40 -5.57 0.64 5.09
C SER A 40 -6.02 2.07 5.41
N ALA A 41 -5.09 2.92 5.86
CA ALA A 41 -5.34 4.34 6.10
C ALA A 41 -5.71 5.07 4.80
N ALA A 42 -4.97 4.84 3.72
CA ALA A 42 -5.26 5.42 2.41
C ALA A 42 -6.66 5.00 1.90
N LEU A 43 -7.00 3.71 2.04
CA LEU A 43 -8.33 3.20 1.68
C LEU A 43 -9.44 3.88 2.48
N GLN A 44 -9.28 4.00 3.81
CA GLN A 44 -10.31 4.60 4.66
C GLN A 44 -10.48 6.10 4.40
N LEU A 45 -9.38 6.83 4.17
CA LEU A 45 -9.41 8.23 3.75
C LEU A 45 -10.14 8.38 2.40
N ALA A 46 -9.85 7.50 1.43
CA ALA A 46 -10.53 7.52 0.14
C ALA A 46 -12.05 7.30 0.29
N LEU A 47 -12.48 6.35 1.13
CA LEU A 47 -13.90 6.14 1.43
C LEU A 47 -14.54 7.37 2.07
N MET A 48 -13.90 7.98 3.07
CA MET A 48 -14.41 9.23 3.69
C MET A 48 -14.53 10.37 2.68
N LEU A 49 -13.62 10.43 1.70
CA LEU A 49 -13.65 11.36 0.56
C LEU A 49 -14.69 10.98 -0.52
N GLY A 50 -15.50 9.95 -0.29
CA GLY A 50 -16.58 9.55 -1.18
C GLY A 50 -16.16 8.66 -2.34
N ALA A 51 -14.99 8.02 -2.28
CA ALA A 51 -14.61 7.04 -3.28
C ALA A 51 -15.59 5.84 -3.31
N SER A 52 -15.90 5.39 -4.51
CA SER A 52 -16.70 4.17 -4.73
C SER A 52 -15.84 2.93 -4.56
N LYS A 53 -16.42 1.86 -4.01
CA LYS A 53 -15.74 0.56 -3.99
C LYS A 53 -15.67 0.00 -5.41
N ASP A 54 -14.52 -0.56 -5.77
CA ASP A 54 -14.26 -1.03 -7.14
C ASP A 54 -14.99 -2.34 -7.48
N ASN A 55 -15.62 -2.97 -6.49
CA ASN A 55 -16.45 -4.16 -6.65
C ASN A 55 -17.97 -3.85 -6.70
N GLU A 56 -18.38 -2.58 -6.57
CA GLU A 56 -19.79 -2.15 -6.64
C GLU A 56 -20.23 -1.80 -8.07
N THR A 57 -21.55 -1.77 -8.27
CA THR A 57 -22.34 -1.85 -9.52
C THR A 57 -21.69 -1.34 -10.80
N ASP A 58 -21.29 -0.06 -10.84
CA ASP A 58 -20.87 0.66 -12.06
C ASP A 58 -19.35 0.67 -12.27
N CYS A 59 -18.60 0.06 -11.34
CA CYS A 59 -17.14 0.11 -11.29
C CYS A 59 -16.48 -1.27 -11.41
N LYS A 60 -17.29 -2.28 -11.78
CA LYS A 60 -16.88 -3.67 -11.97
C LYS A 60 -15.66 -3.77 -12.90
N ASN A 61 -14.75 -4.68 -12.55
CA ASN A 61 -13.51 -5.04 -13.28
C ASN A 61 -12.29 -4.16 -13.02
N GLN A 62 -12.26 -3.37 -11.95
CA GLN A 62 -11.05 -2.64 -11.51
C GLN A 62 -10.28 -3.46 -10.47
N SER A 63 -9.85 -4.68 -10.84
CA SER A 63 -9.08 -5.55 -9.92
C SER A 63 -7.73 -4.91 -9.55
N GLY A 64 -7.30 -5.13 -8.31
CA GLY A 64 -6.00 -4.72 -7.80
C GLY A 64 -5.91 -3.26 -7.36
N TYR A 65 -6.79 -2.34 -7.79
CA TYR A 65 -6.79 -0.95 -7.31
C TYR A 65 -7.10 -0.84 -5.81
N LEU A 66 -6.76 0.30 -5.21
CA LEU A 66 -6.83 0.50 -3.77
C LEU A 66 -8.19 0.09 -3.17
N LEU A 67 -9.31 0.34 -3.85
CA LEU A 67 -10.65 0.01 -3.34
C LEU A 67 -11.22 -1.30 -3.90
N SER A 68 -10.38 -2.22 -4.37
CA SER A 68 -10.82 -3.54 -4.86
C SER A 68 -11.14 -4.54 -3.74
N ASN A 69 -10.62 -4.32 -2.52
CA ASN A 69 -10.88 -5.16 -1.34
C ASN A 69 -10.86 -4.32 -0.05
N MET A 70 -11.46 -4.85 1.03
CA MET A 70 -11.63 -4.22 2.33
C MET A 70 -10.31 -3.86 3.05
N THR A 71 -9.20 -4.53 2.71
CA THR A 71 -7.86 -4.26 3.25
C THR A 71 -6.96 -3.51 2.26
N GLY A 72 -7.52 -3.04 1.15
CA GLY A 72 -6.77 -2.46 0.04
C GLY A 72 -6.41 -3.47 -1.03
N GLY A 73 -6.45 -3.05 -2.29
CA GLY A 73 -5.91 -3.83 -3.41
C GLY A 73 -4.38 -3.91 -3.39
N SER A 74 -3.81 -4.67 -4.33
CA SER A 74 -2.35 -4.79 -4.50
C SER A 74 -1.70 -3.50 -4.99
N ARG A 75 -2.47 -2.61 -5.63
CA ARG A 75 -2.02 -1.33 -6.17
C ARG A 75 -2.43 -0.20 -5.24
N SER A 76 -1.53 0.77 -5.11
CA SER A 76 -1.74 1.96 -4.30
C SER A 76 -2.61 3.01 -5.00
N GLU A 77 -2.84 2.87 -6.32
CA GLU A 77 -3.62 3.84 -7.07
C GLU A 77 -5.13 3.68 -6.85
N LEU A 78 -5.84 4.80 -6.98
CA LEU A 78 -7.30 4.83 -7.13
C LEU A 78 -7.69 4.48 -8.56
N SER A 79 -8.76 3.70 -8.72
CA SER A 79 -9.40 3.48 -10.02
C SER A 79 -9.98 4.78 -10.58
N ASN A 80 -10.28 4.80 -11.88
CA ASN A 80 -10.95 5.96 -12.49
C ASN A 80 -12.34 6.22 -11.88
N CYS A 81 -13.04 5.17 -11.47
CA CYS A 81 -14.31 5.30 -10.77
C CYS A 81 -14.14 5.97 -9.40
N SER A 82 -13.20 5.48 -8.59
CA SER A 82 -12.87 6.07 -7.29
C SER A 82 -12.52 7.55 -7.42
N LYS A 83 -11.67 7.90 -8.40
CA LYS A 83 -11.28 9.30 -8.68
C LYS A 83 -12.48 10.17 -9.07
N LYS A 84 -13.37 9.67 -9.93
CA LYS A 84 -14.58 10.39 -10.35
C LYS A 84 -15.49 10.68 -9.16
N ALA A 85 -15.75 9.67 -8.32
CA ALA A 85 -16.61 9.80 -7.15
C ALA A 85 -16.05 10.81 -6.13
N ILE A 86 -14.75 10.76 -5.84
CA ILE A 86 -14.06 11.76 -5.00
C ILE A 86 -14.21 13.16 -5.60
N SER A 87 -14.04 13.32 -6.91
CA SER A 87 -14.19 14.62 -7.59
C SER A 87 -15.60 15.18 -7.43
N GLU A 88 -16.63 14.36 -7.60
CA GLU A 88 -18.02 14.75 -7.42
C GLU A 88 -18.35 15.11 -5.97
N PHE A 89 -17.87 14.32 -5.01
CA PHE A 89 -18.00 14.62 -3.58
C PHE A 89 -17.34 15.96 -3.23
N SER A 90 -16.10 16.17 -3.69
CA SER A 90 -15.34 17.38 -3.44
C SER A 90 -16.04 18.62 -4.02
N LYS A 91 -16.62 18.52 -5.22
CA LYS A 91 -17.43 19.60 -5.82
C LYS A 91 -18.65 19.94 -4.97
N LYS A 92 -19.39 18.92 -4.52
CA LYS A 92 -20.59 19.09 -3.66
C LYS A 92 -20.24 19.72 -2.31
N LYS A 93 -19.07 19.38 -1.76
CA LYS A 93 -18.60 19.85 -0.44
C LYS A 93 -17.69 21.07 -0.50
N SER A 94 -17.46 21.65 -1.68
CA SER A 94 -16.57 22.79 -1.91
C SER A 94 -16.87 24.01 -1.03
N ASN A 95 -18.11 24.16 -0.57
CA ASN A 95 -18.52 25.28 0.29
C ASN A 95 -18.35 25.05 1.79
N GLU A 96 -18.08 23.81 2.21
CA GLU A 96 -17.98 23.43 3.62
C GLU A 96 -16.73 24.02 4.29
N LYS A 97 -16.90 24.61 5.48
CA LYS A 97 -15.80 25.27 6.20
C LYS A 97 -14.69 24.29 6.64
N CYS A 98 -15.07 23.06 6.98
CA CYS A 98 -14.15 21.99 7.40
C CYS A 98 -13.14 21.54 6.33
N LEU A 99 -13.44 21.75 5.05
CA LEU A 99 -12.54 21.44 3.92
C LEU A 99 -11.79 22.68 3.43
N LYS A 100 -12.05 23.84 4.02
CA LYS A 100 -11.46 25.12 3.65
C LYS A 100 -10.32 25.47 4.58
N GLY A 101 -9.28 26.04 3.98
CA GLY A 101 -8.13 26.60 4.69
C GLY A 101 -6.90 25.71 4.60
N PRO A 102 -5.70 26.29 4.75
CA PRO A 102 -4.47 25.51 4.84
C PRO A 102 -4.52 24.68 6.13
N GLY A 103 -4.61 23.36 5.98
CA GLY A 103 -4.35 22.46 7.10
C GLY A 103 -2.94 22.73 7.64
N THR A 104 -2.76 22.64 8.95
CA THR A 104 -1.40 22.56 9.50
C THR A 104 -0.81 21.24 9.00
N PRO A 105 0.29 21.24 8.21
CA PRO A 105 0.90 20.01 7.78
C PRO A 105 1.25 19.16 9.00
N ALA A 106 1.04 17.85 8.92
CA ALA A 106 1.53 16.95 9.95
C ALA A 106 3.05 17.15 10.08
N LYS A 107 3.60 16.99 11.29
CA LYS A 107 5.06 16.93 11.43
C LYS A 107 5.56 15.74 10.63
N HIS A 108 6.26 16.00 9.53
CA HIS A 108 6.79 14.97 8.66
C HIS A 108 8.18 14.56 9.15
N ASN A 109 8.45 13.26 9.14
CA ASN A 109 9.79 12.73 9.34
C ASN A 109 10.52 12.69 7.98
N ASN A 110 11.83 12.92 7.97
CA ASN A 110 12.62 12.95 6.73
C ASN A 110 12.77 11.55 6.08
N ASN A 111 12.58 10.48 6.86
CA ASN A 111 12.69 9.09 6.41
C ASN A 111 11.32 8.57 5.95
N LEU A 112 10.90 9.00 4.76
CA LEU A 112 9.52 8.82 4.26
C LEU A 112 9.19 7.40 3.80
N LEU A 113 10.21 6.60 3.47
CA LEU A 113 10.04 5.27 2.90
C LEU A 113 10.63 4.20 3.82
N ALA A 114 10.06 3.00 3.76
CA ALA A 114 10.41 1.90 4.64
C ALA A 114 11.88 1.48 4.48
N ASP A 115 12.42 1.51 3.26
CA ASP A 115 13.83 1.22 2.97
C ASP A 115 14.80 2.12 3.77
N THR A 116 14.51 3.43 3.76
CA THR A 116 15.30 4.46 4.42
C THR A 116 15.13 4.37 5.93
N PHE A 117 13.89 4.12 6.39
CA PHE A 117 13.61 3.92 7.80
C PHE A 117 14.36 2.70 8.36
N TYR A 118 14.31 1.55 7.67
CA TYR A 118 15.02 0.35 8.08
C TYR A 118 16.54 0.56 8.11
N ALA A 119 17.10 1.20 7.09
CA ALA A 119 18.53 1.52 7.05
C ALA A 119 18.97 2.38 8.26
N VAL A 120 18.21 3.42 8.61
CA VAL A 120 18.50 4.28 9.78
C VAL A 120 18.37 3.53 11.10
N LYS A 121 17.49 2.51 11.15
CA LYS A 121 17.32 1.66 12.34
C LYS A 121 18.30 0.48 12.39
N GLY A 122 19.14 0.30 11.37
CA GLY A 122 20.05 -0.84 11.29
C GLY A 122 19.31 -2.18 11.20
N THR A 123 18.14 -2.19 10.55
CA THR A 123 17.32 -3.38 10.33
C THR A 123 17.02 -3.57 8.83
N ASP A 124 16.38 -4.68 8.46
CA ASP A 124 15.80 -4.87 7.12
C ASP A 124 14.44 -5.61 7.15
N GLU A 125 13.81 -5.75 6.00
CA GLU A 125 12.51 -6.41 5.84
C GLU A 125 12.52 -7.90 6.24
N CYS A 126 13.66 -8.59 6.21
CA CYS A 126 13.77 -9.98 6.64
C CYS A 126 13.79 -10.09 8.17
N GLN A 127 14.55 -9.22 8.83
CA GLN A 127 14.59 -9.13 10.29
C GLN A 127 13.24 -8.69 10.87
N VAL A 128 12.53 -7.82 10.16
CA VAL A 128 11.20 -7.33 10.55
C VAL A 128 10.12 -8.40 10.35
N TYR A 129 10.22 -9.18 9.27
CA TYR A 129 9.28 -10.26 8.94
C TYR A 129 9.41 -11.46 9.88
N SER A 130 10.60 -11.74 10.40
CA SER A 130 10.83 -12.79 11.39
C SER A 130 10.17 -12.43 12.73
N SER A 131 9.26 -13.28 13.21
CA SER A 131 8.53 -13.03 14.46
C SER A 131 9.42 -13.19 15.71
N ASP A 132 10.46 -14.02 15.65
CA ASP A 132 11.22 -14.43 16.84
C ASP A 132 12.66 -14.84 16.51
N SER A 133 13.63 -14.22 17.20
CA SER A 133 14.97 -14.70 17.63
C SER A 133 15.95 -15.39 16.66
N ASN A 134 15.54 -15.77 15.46
CA ASN A 134 16.43 -16.38 14.49
C ASN A 134 17.18 -15.24 13.78
N ASN A 135 18.50 -15.36 13.66
CA ASN A 135 19.35 -14.46 12.88
C ASN A 135 19.02 -14.64 11.38
N VAL A 136 17.85 -14.16 10.98
CA VAL A 136 17.37 -14.19 9.60
C VAL A 136 18.00 -13.01 8.88
N THR A 137 18.59 -13.29 7.72
CA THR A 137 19.20 -12.29 6.85
C THR A 137 18.68 -12.43 5.44
N LYS A 138 18.82 -11.38 4.63
CA LYS A 138 18.64 -11.52 3.18
C LYS A 138 19.56 -12.62 2.67
N CYS A 139 19.01 -13.60 1.95
CA CYS A 139 19.82 -14.67 1.39
C CYS A 139 20.89 -14.06 0.46
N GLY A 140 22.10 -14.60 0.49
CA GLY A 140 23.07 -14.31 -0.56
C GLY A 140 22.47 -14.70 -1.92
N ILE A 141 22.81 -13.95 -2.98
CA ILE A 141 22.48 -14.38 -4.35
C ILE A 141 23.32 -15.62 -4.63
N ILE A 142 22.83 -16.80 -4.25
CA ILE A 142 23.43 -18.05 -4.70
C ILE A 142 23.20 -18.07 -6.22
N LYS A 143 24.28 -18.33 -6.96
CA LYS A 143 24.24 -18.60 -8.40
C LYS A 143 23.52 -19.94 -8.62
N VAL A 144 22.24 -20.02 -8.27
CA VAL A 144 21.42 -21.20 -8.58
C VAL A 144 21.23 -21.17 -10.10
N SER A 145 21.61 -22.26 -10.76
CA SER A 145 21.53 -22.44 -12.21
C SER A 145 20.10 -22.40 -12.76
N ASP A 146 19.09 -22.38 -11.89
CA ASP A 146 17.70 -22.22 -12.26
C ASP A 146 17.38 -20.75 -12.53
N PHE A 147 17.51 -20.42 -13.81
CA PHE A 147 17.08 -19.18 -14.44
C PHE A 147 15.68 -18.69 -14.01
N GLU A 148 14.79 -19.59 -13.57
CA GLU A 148 13.43 -19.25 -13.10
C GLU A 148 13.39 -18.65 -11.68
N ARG A 149 14.32 -18.99 -10.78
CA ARG A 149 14.43 -18.35 -9.45
C ARG A 149 15.22 -17.04 -9.48
N GLN A 150 15.98 -16.82 -10.56
CA GLN A 150 16.82 -15.64 -10.75
C GLN A 150 15.99 -14.36 -11.00
N TYR A 151 14.76 -14.52 -11.50
CA TYR A 151 13.72 -13.51 -11.38
C TYR A 151 13.07 -13.64 -9.99
N GLN A 152 13.77 -13.17 -8.95
CA GLN A 152 13.05 -12.67 -7.78
C GLN A 152 11.97 -11.76 -8.33
N ALA A 153 10.69 -12.12 -8.14
CA ALA A 153 9.59 -11.30 -8.63
C ALA A 153 9.88 -9.86 -8.19
N PRO A 154 9.78 -8.86 -9.09
CA PRO A 154 10.18 -7.51 -8.76
C PRO A 154 9.55 -7.08 -7.43
N CYS A 155 10.35 -6.56 -6.52
CA CYS A 155 9.94 -6.19 -5.14
C CYS A 155 9.63 -7.36 -4.19
N LYS A 156 10.31 -8.50 -4.37
CA LYS A 156 10.39 -9.59 -3.41
C LYS A 156 11.83 -9.81 -2.96
N VAL A 157 11.98 -10.28 -1.73
CA VAL A 157 13.26 -10.70 -1.18
C VAL A 157 13.08 -12.06 -0.51
N THR A 158 14.12 -12.90 -0.62
CA THR A 158 14.20 -14.17 0.10
C THR A 158 15.02 -13.97 1.37
N CYS A 159 14.49 -14.46 2.48
CA CYS A 159 15.04 -14.36 3.82
C CYS A 159 15.45 -15.76 4.29
N CYS A 160 16.72 -15.94 4.61
CA CYS A 160 17.31 -17.20 5.03
C CYS A 160 17.73 -17.12 6.50
N ASP A 161 17.75 -18.26 7.19
CA ASP A 161 18.45 -18.34 8.46
C ASP A 161 19.98 -18.24 8.25
N GLY A 162 20.72 -18.13 9.36
CA GLY A 162 22.17 -17.89 9.34
C GLY A 162 23.02 -18.96 8.65
N THR A 163 22.43 -20.03 8.11
CA THR A 163 23.14 -21.01 7.25
C THR A 163 23.24 -20.54 5.79
N GLY A 164 22.44 -19.54 5.38
CA GLY A 164 22.55 -18.87 4.08
C GLY A 164 22.05 -19.68 2.89
N GLU A 165 21.45 -20.85 3.10
CA GLU A 165 20.96 -21.72 2.04
C GLU A 165 19.58 -21.29 1.53
N THR A 166 19.47 -21.02 0.23
CA THR A 166 18.24 -20.50 -0.41
C THR A 166 17.10 -21.51 -0.53
N GLU A 167 17.36 -22.80 -0.30
CA GLU A 167 16.34 -23.85 -0.45
C GLU A 167 15.27 -23.82 0.65
N GLU A 168 15.62 -23.30 1.83
CA GLU A 168 14.71 -23.17 2.99
C GLU A 168 14.27 -21.71 3.25
N GLY A 169 14.62 -20.78 2.35
CA GLY A 169 14.35 -19.36 2.52
C GLY A 169 12.86 -18.99 2.42
N SER A 170 12.39 -18.11 3.30
CA SER A 170 11.04 -17.53 3.24
C SER A 170 11.01 -16.27 2.38
N MET A 171 9.96 -16.08 1.59
CA MET A 171 9.84 -14.89 0.72
C MET A 171 8.95 -13.83 1.37
N THR A 172 9.44 -12.59 1.39
CA THR A 172 8.67 -11.41 1.80
C THR A 172 8.76 -10.29 0.76
N SER A 173 7.98 -9.23 0.93
CA SER A 173 8.04 -8.05 0.07
C SER A 173 9.27 -7.21 0.42
N SER A 174 9.97 -6.71 -0.60
CA SER A 174 10.99 -5.68 -0.42
C SER A 174 10.36 -4.43 0.23
N ALA A 175 11.15 -3.73 1.03
CA ALA A 175 10.70 -2.50 1.67
C ALA A 175 10.28 -1.45 0.63
N ASP A 176 9.19 -0.73 0.89
CA ASP A 176 8.78 0.40 0.06
C ASP A 176 9.93 1.41 -0.04
N GLY A 177 10.23 1.85 -1.27
CA GLY A 177 11.38 2.69 -1.61
C GLY A 177 12.57 1.96 -2.23
N THR A 178 12.66 0.64 -2.02
CA THR A 178 13.74 -0.19 -2.59
C THR A 178 13.78 -0.05 -4.11
N GLN A 179 14.94 0.23 -4.69
CA GLN A 179 15.08 0.29 -6.15
C GLN A 179 14.91 -1.10 -6.77
N CYS A 180 14.01 -1.24 -7.73
CA CYS A 180 13.74 -2.50 -8.43
C CYS A 180 14.25 -2.48 -9.88
N GLU A 181 14.22 -1.32 -10.53
CA GLU A 181 14.78 -1.08 -11.87
C GLU A 181 15.30 0.36 -11.95
N THR A 182 15.89 0.74 -13.10
CA THR A 182 16.25 2.15 -13.37
C THR A 182 15.01 3.04 -13.28
N GLU A 183 15.08 4.10 -12.46
CA GLU A 183 13.97 5.05 -12.20
C GLU A 183 12.68 4.42 -11.61
N LYS A 184 12.77 3.20 -11.07
CA LYS A 184 11.63 2.51 -10.45
C LYS A 184 11.95 2.04 -9.03
N ILE A 185 10.94 2.10 -8.18
CA ILE A 185 11.01 1.66 -6.79
C ILE A 185 9.89 0.67 -6.47
N CYS A 186 10.09 -0.06 -5.40
CA CYS A 186 9.08 -0.88 -4.77
C CYS A 186 8.07 -0.01 -4.02
N LEU A 187 6.80 -0.24 -4.31
CA LEU A 187 5.70 0.30 -3.53
C LEU A 187 4.61 -0.75 -3.42
N SER A 188 4.25 -1.11 -2.19
CA SER A 188 3.18 -2.06 -1.91
C SER A 188 3.40 -3.44 -2.56
N GLY A 189 4.67 -3.81 -2.77
CA GLY A 189 5.08 -5.06 -3.42
C GLY A 189 5.07 -5.04 -4.95
N ASN A 190 4.95 -3.88 -5.58
CA ASN A 190 5.02 -3.71 -7.04
C ASN A 190 6.19 -2.78 -7.41
N CYS A 191 6.84 -3.05 -8.54
CA CYS A 191 7.84 -2.15 -9.10
C CYS A 191 7.17 -1.07 -9.95
N ILE A 192 7.22 0.18 -9.50
CA ILE A 192 6.57 1.33 -10.13
C ILE A 192 7.59 2.43 -10.41
N HIS A 193 7.30 3.33 -11.36
CA HIS A 193 8.11 4.54 -11.54
C HIS A 193 8.19 5.34 -10.24
N ASP A 194 9.39 5.79 -9.89
CA ASP A 194 9.60 6.56 -8.67
C ASP A 194 8.80 7.87 -8.76
N PRO A 195 7.74 8.05 -7.94
CA PRO A 195 6.91 9.25 -7.99
C PRO A 195 7.66 10.50 -7.49
N ARG A 196 8.84 10.33 -6.89
CA ARG A 196 9.76 11.42 -6.49
C ARG A 196 10.70 11.81 -7.63
N GLY A 197 10.85 10.95 -8.64
CA GLY A 197 11.58 11.27 -9.86
C GLY A 197 10.97 12.49 -10.52
N LYS A 198 11.82 13.38 -11.06
CA LYS A 198 11.31 14.50 -11.84
C LYS A 198 10.58 13.93 -13.05
N THR A 199 9.31 14.29 -13.24
CA THR A 199 8.64 14.12 -14.53
C THR A 199 9.58 14.71 -15.60
N PRO A 200 9.91 13.98 -16.68
CA PRO A 200 10.54 14.62 -17.83
C PRO A 200 9.66 15.81 -18.20
N LYS A 201 10.25 17.00 -18.20
CA LYS A 201 9.60 18.15 -18.83
C LYS A 201 9.50 17.82 -20.31
N THR A 202 8.34 17.37 -20.76
CA THR A 202 7.94 17.39 -22.17
C THR A 202 7.21 18.69 -22.45
#